data_AF-A0A848SBI3-F1
#
_entry.id   AF-A0A848SBI3-F1
#
_cell.length_a   1.000
_cell.length_b   1.000
_cell.length_c   1.000
_cell.angle_alpha   90.00
_cell.angle_beta   90.00
_cell.angle_gamma   90.00
#
_symmetry.space_group_name_H-M   'P 1'
#
loop_
_entity.id
_entity.type
_entity.pdbx_description
1 polymer ?
#
loop_
_entity_poly.entity_id
_entity_poly.type
_entity_poly.pdbx_seq_one_letter_code
_entity_poly.pdbx_strand_id
1 'polypeptide(L)' 'MSSLSFRSSRPDGWVKPKAYSDASLRYKAHGKIIPMEEPGFLARLFGRR' A
#
# COMPACT_ATOMS: atom_id res chain seq x y z
N MET A 1 -15.87 -35.35 15.40
CA MET A 1 -15.41 -34.48 14.29
C MET A 1 -14.09 -33.86 14.71
N SER A 2 -13.01 -34.06 13.97
CA SER A 2 -11.72 -33.45 14.31
C SER A 2 -11.72 -31.98 13.91
N SER A 3 -11.54 -31.07 14.88
CA SER A 3 -11.36 -29.65 14.63
C SER A 3 -9.95 -29.38 14.12
N LEU A 4 -9.71 -29.61 12.83
CA LEU A 4 -8.45 -29.24 12.20
C LEU A 4 -8.38 -27.71 12.07
N SER A 5 -7.79 -27.06 13.08
CA SER A 5 -7.42 -25.65 12.98
C SER A 5 -6.25 -25.52 12.02
N PHE A 6 -6.48 -24.97 10.84
CA PHE A 6 -5.44 -24.67 9.86
C PHE A 6 -4.55 -23.54 10.39
N ARG A 7 -3.38 -23.90 10.92
CA ARG A 7 -2.37 -22.93 11.38
C ARG A 7 -1.32 -22.79 10.28
N SER A 8 -1.54 -21.81 9.41
CA SER A 8 -0.59 -21.42 8.38
C SER A 8 -0.04 -20.03 8.70
N SER A 9 1.28 -19.87 8.65
CA SER A 9 1.91 -18.55 8.64
C SER A 9 1.77 -17.85 7.28
N ARG A 10 1.36 -18.59 6.25
CA ARG A 10 1.03 -17.98 4.95
C ARG A 10 -0.25 -17.18 5.14
N PRO A 11 -0.23 -15.89 4.76
CA PRO A 11 -1.39 -15.03 4.87
C PRO A 11 -2.55 -15.57 4.05
N ASP A 12 -3.76 -15.44 4.59
CA ASP A 12 -5.00 -15.87 3.95
C ASP A 12 -5.18 -15.19 2.58
N GLY A 13 -5.48 -15.97 1.55
CA GLY A 13 -5.64 -15.50 0.17
C GLY A 13 -6.95 -14.75 -0.07
N TRP A 14 -7.89 -14.81 0.88
CA TRP A 14 -9.18 -14.12 0.81
C TRP A 14 -9.09 -12.65 1.20
N VAL A 15 -8.02 -12.25 1.88
CA VAL A 15 -7.81 -10.85 2.27
C VAL A 15 -7.22 -10.06 1.10
N LYS A 16 -8.09 -9.42 0.33
CA LYS A 16 -7.72 -8.43 -0.70
C LYS A 16 -8.33 -7.07 -0.34
N PRO A 17 -7.57 -5.95 -0.43
CA PRO A 17 -6.19 -5.85 -0.88
C PRO A 17 -5.17 -6.34 0.17
N LYS A 18 -4.09 -6.96 -0.30
CA LYS A 18 -2.97 -7.35 0.55
C LYS A 18 -2.29 -6.09 1.07
N ALA A 19 -2.23 -5.91 2.39
CA ALA A 19 -1.42 -4.83 2.96
C ALA A 19 0.05 -5.02 2.54
N TYR A 20 0.63 -4.01 1.92
CA TYR A 20 2.05 -4.03 1.59
C TYR A 20 2.85 -3.88 2.88
N SER A 21 3.63 -4.90 3.23
CA SER A 21 4.57 -4.83 4.35
C SER A 21 5.74 -3.89 4.04
N ASP A 22 6.08 -3.73 2.76
CA ASP A 22 7.19 -2.92 2.28
C ASP A 22 6.69 -1.76 1.41
N ALA A 23 7.22 -0.57 1.69
CA ALA A 23 6.98 0.64 0.93
C ALA A 23 7.42 0.50 -0.54
N SER A 24 8.47 -0.26 -0.84
CA SER A 24 8.95 -0.47 -2.21
C SER A 24 7.95 -1.26 -3.06
N LEU A 25 7.33 -2.29 -2.48
CA LEU A 25 6.29 -3.09 -3.14
C LEU A 25 5.03 -2.26 -3.40
N ARG A 26 4.64 -1.44 -2.42
CA ARG A 26 3.54 -0.50 -2.56
C ARG A 26 3.80 0.52 -3.67
N TYR A 27 5.02 1.07 -3.73
CA TYR A 27 5.43 2.01 -4.76
C TYR A 27 5.41 1.40 -6.16
N LYS A 28 5.86 0.15 -6.32
CA LYS A 28 5.79 -0.56 -7.62
C LYS A 28 4.35 -0.79 -8.08
N ALA A 29 3.42 -1.04 -7.15
CA ALA A 29 2.03 -1.33 -7.48
C ALA A 29 1.18 -0.07 -7.72
N HIS A 30 1.39 1.00 -6.94
CA HIS A 30 0.54 2.20 -6.95
C HIS A 30 1.25 3.48 -7.38
N GLY A 31 2.58 3.44 -7.53
CA GLY A 31 3.38 4.63 -7.81
C GLY A 31 3.59 5.52 -6.59
N LYS A 32 3.91 6.79 -6.87
CA LYS A 32 4.20 7.80 -5.86
C LYS A 32 2.94 8.22 -5.11
N ILE A 33 3.03 8.38 -3.79
CA ILE A 33 1.96 9.02 -3.02
C ILE A 33 1.87 10.48 -3.44
N ILE A 34 0.67 10.89 -3.86
CA ILE A 34 0.35 12.29 -4.14
C ILE A 34 -0.40 12.89 -2.95
N PRO A 35 -0.20 14.19 -2.66
CA PRO A 35 -1.03 14.90 -1.71
C PRO A 35 -2.48 14.89 -2.20
N MET A 36 -3.43 14.86 -1.26
CA MET A 36 -4.85 14.94 -1.57
C MET A 36 -5.26 16.35 -2.00
N GLU A 37 -4.61 17.36 -1.42
CA GLU A 37 -4.78 18.76 -1.82
C GLU A 37 -4.05 19.03 -3.13
N GLU A 38 -4.74 19.68 -4.07
CA GLU A 38 -4.14 20.06 -5.35
C GLU A 38 -3.09 21.15 -5.12
N PRO A 39 -1.80 20.90 -5.45
CA PRO A 39 -0.78 21.91 -5.28
C PRO A 39 -1.05 23.05 -6.28
N GLY A 40 -1.26 24.25 -5.74
CA GLY A 40 -1.40 25.48 -6.52
C GLY A 40 -0.14 25.83 -7.32
N PHE A 41 -0.23 26.83 -8.19
CA PHE A 41 0.84 27.21 -9.12
C PHE A 41 2.21 27.43 -8.43
N LEU A 42 2.23 28.19 -7.33
CA LEU A 42 3.45 28.47 -6.58
C LEU A 42 4.02 27.22 -5.88
N ALA A 43 3.14 26.37 -5.34
CA ALA A 43 3.56 25.12 -4.70
C ALA A 43 4.21 24.15 -5.70
N ARG A 44 3.74 24.11 -6.94
CA ARG A 44 4.36 23.32 -8.03
C ARG A 44 5.73 23.86 -8.43
N LEU A 45 5.91 25.18 -8.43
CA LEU A 45 7.15 25.83 -8.86
C LEU A 45 8.26 25.72 -7.80
N PHE A 46 7.92 25.92 -6.52
CA PHE A 46 8.90 25.93 -5.43
C PHE A 46 9.03 24.61 -4.66
N GLY A 47 8.12 23.64 -4.89
CA GLY A 47 8.11 22.35 -4.19
C GLY A 47 9.05 21.27 -4.76
N ARG A 48 9.84 21.57 -5.78
CA ARG A 48 10.89 20.67 -6.31
C ARG A 48 12.18 20.91 -5.53
N ARG A 49 12.34 20.22 -4.40
CA ARG A 49 13.63 20.05 -3.75
C ARG A 49 13.82 18.59 -3.38
#